data_AF-X1T7G9-F1
#
_entry.id   AF-X1T7G9-F1
#
_cell.length_a   1.000
_cell.length_b   1.000
_cell.length_c   1.000
_cell.angle_alpha   90.00
_cell.angle_beta   90.00
_cell.angle_gamma   90.00
#
_symmetry.space_group_name_H-M   'P 1'
#
loop_
_entity.id
_entity.type
_entity.pdbx_description
1 polymer ?
#
loop_
_entity_poly.entity_id
_entity_poly.type
_entity_poly.pdbx_seq_one_letter_code
_entity_poly.pdbx_strand_id
1 'polypeptide(L)'
;LLSRILPGGNREVWALAEGEAMERKEVVLRITAPYQSYGLYETAIDGILAQCSGWATAARQCVEAAKGIPIISFGVRHVHPSVAGIMDYSAIVGGCAGCSSIAGAKLAGIEPSGTMPHALIIIMGDTVTATVAFDKYMPPEVPRVSLVDTFKDEAEESLLVAQALGEKLNSVRLDTPGERGKVTADLVKEVRARLDLAGFKHVGIFVSGGIDPERITYFVESGAPVDGFGVGSYISGARPIDFTADLHEVEGKPIAKRGRIPGITPNPRLKRI
;
A
#
# COMPACT_ATOMS: atom_id res chain seq x y z
N LEU A 1 14.12 15.35 7.99
CA LEU A 1 15.17 15.23 9.02
C LEU A 1 16.44 15.99 8.62
N LEU A 2 17.09 15.60 7.53
CA LEU A 2 18.39 16.16 7.09
C LEU A 2 18.40 17.69 6.97
N SER A 3 17.32 18.29 6.44
CA SER A 3 17.18 19.74 6.33
C SER A 3 17.22 20.50 7.67
N ARG A 4 16.90 19.82 8.79
CA ARG A 4 16.89 20.41 10.14
C ARG A 4 18.22 20.23 10.88
N ILE A 5 18.91 19.11 10.64
CA ILE A 5 20.09 18.73 11.43
C ILE A 5 21.41 19.16 10.78
N LEU A 6 21.45 19.27 9.44
CA LEU A 6 22.67 19.62 8.73
C LEU A 6 22.87 21.15 8.72
N PRO A 7 24.11 21.65 8.91
CA PRO A 7 24.40 23.08 8.91
C PRO A 7 24.08 23.73 7.55
N GLY A 8 23.82 25.04 7.54
CA GLY A 8 23.49 25.79 6.32
C GLY A 8 24.64 25.92 5.31
N GLY A 9 25.89 25.67 5.72
CA GLY A 9 27.09 25.67 4.88
C GLY A 9 27.94 24.42 5.11
N ASN A 10 28.81 24.10 4.16
CA ASN A 10 29.70 22.93 4.20
C ASN A 10 28.96 21.58 4.29
N ARG A 11 27.88 21.44 3.52
CA ARG A 11 27.16 20.17 3.37
C ARG A 11 26.92 19.81 1.90
N GLU A 12 26.94 18.51 1.64
CA GLU A 12 26.42 17.91 0.42
C GLU A 12 25.59 16.68 0.78
N VAL A 13 24.39 16.59 0.23
CA VAL A 13 23.53 15.43 0.39
C VAL A 13 23.13 14.96 -0.99
N TRP A 14 23.31 13.68 -1.24
CA TRP A 14 22.98 13.02 -2.48
C TRP A 14 22.15 11.79 -2.17
N ALA A 15 21.01 11.60 -2.83
CA ALA A 15 20.14 10.46 -2.58
C ALA A 15 19.55 9.92 -3.89
N LEU A 16 19.18 8.64 -3.89
CA LEU A 16 18.23 8.13 -4.87
C LEU A 16 16.88 8.80 -4.63
N ALA A 17 16.11 9.01 -5.71
CA ALA A 17 14.74 9.49 -5.55
C ALA A 17 13.88 8.40 -4.90
N GLU A 18 12.89 8.80 -4.11
CA GLU A 18 11.91 7.86 -3.56
C GLU A 18 11.21 7.10 -4.69
N GLY A 19 10.98 5.80 -4.48
CA GLY A 19 10.34 4.92 -5.47
C GLY A 19 11.28 4.32 -6.51
N GLU A 20 12.54 4.76 -6.58
CA GLU A 20 13.54 4.10 -7.39
C GLU A 20 13.95 2.73 -6.81
N ALA A 21 14.12 1.73 -7.68
CA ALA A 21 14.68 0.44 -7.28
C ALA A 21 16.15 0.59 -6.85
N MET A 22 16.62 -0.27 -5.96
CA MET A 22 18.00 -0.27 -5.49
C MET A 22 18.59 -1.67 -5.48
N GLU A 23 19.88 -1.76 -5.75
CA GLU A 23 20.62 -3.02 -5.76
C GLU A 23 21.35 -3.29 -4.44
N ARG A 24 21.68 -4.55 -4.20
CA ARG A 24 22.49 -4.94 -3.04
C ARG A 24 23.84 -4.20 -3.06
N LYS A 25 24.16 -3.51 -1.96
CA LYS A 25 25.36 -2.67 -1.77
C LYS A 25 25.40 -1.41 -2.63
N GLU A 26 24.31 -1.02 -3.26
CA GLU A 26 24.20 0.29 -3.90
C GLU A 26 24.16 1.40 -2.83
N VAL A 27 24.89 2.49 -3.06
CA VAL A 27 24.81 3.68 -2.20
C VAL A 27 23.52 4.42 -2.54
N VAL A 28 22.59 4.50 -1.59
CA VAL A 28 21.29 5.19 -1.78
C VAL A 28 21.24 6.59 -1.19
N LEU A 29 22.12 6.88 -0.21
CA LEU A 29 22.23 8.16 0.46
C LEU A 29 23.71 8.41 0.77
N ARG A 30 24.19 9.60 0.42
CA ARG A 30 25.54 10.09 0.73
C ARG A 30 25.42 11.45 1.39
N ILE A 31 26.09 11.60 2.53
CA ILE A 31 26.16 12.84 3.28
C ILE A 31 27.63 13.21 3.46
N THR A 32 27.99 14.41 3.02
CA THR A 32 29.27 15.06 3.32
C THR A 32 28.97 16.27 4.18
N ALA A 33 29.34 16.25 5.46
CA ALA A 33 29.18 17.37 6.39
C ALA A 33 30.06 17.16 7.63
N PRO A 34 30.16 18.12 8.57
CA PRO A 34 30.79 17.87 9.87
C PRO A 34 30.08 16.70 10.58
N TYR A 35 30.81 15.64 10.93
CA TYR A 35 30.23 14.39 11.46
C TYR A 35 29.29 14.61 12.66
N GLN A 36 29.64 15.55 13.55
CA GLN A 36 28.84 15.90 14.73
C GLN A 36 27.40 16.36 14.39
N SER A 37 27.17 16.85 13.17
CA SER A 37 25.83 17.32 12.73
C SER A 37 24.85 16.19 12.42
N TYR A 38 25.33 14.99 12.08
CA TYR A 38 24.45 13.88 11.68
C TYR A 38 24.76 12.54 12.36
N GLY A 39 25.93 12.35 12.96
CA GLY A 39 26.33 11.08 13.56
C GLY A 39 25.37 10.55 14.63
N LEU A 40 24.79 11.44 15.46
CA LEU A 40 23.77 11.07 16.45
C LEU A 40 22.46 10.56 15.82
N TYR A 41 22.21 10.89 14.56
CA TYR A 41 20.98 10.56 13.84
C TYR A 41 21.10 9.32 12.95
N GLU A 42 22.25 8.63 12.95
CA GLU A 42 22.48 7.42 12.15
C GLU A 42 21.36 6.39 12.33
N THR A 43 21.02 6.06 13.59
CA THR A 43 19.94 5.12 13.91
C THR A 43 18.59 5.54 13.31
N ALA A 44 18.29 6.83 13.31
CA ALA A 44 17.04 7.33 12.75
C ALA A 44 17.04 7.28 11.22
N ILE A 45 18.17 7.61 10.58
CA ILE A 45 18.33 7.57 9.12
C ILE A 45 18.20 6.14 8.62
N ASP A 46 18.96 5.21 9.21
CA ASP A 46 18.94 3.80 8.82
C ASP A 46 17.55 3.18 9.09
N GLY A 47 16.94 3.49 10.24
CA GLY A 47 15.59 3.00 10.55
C GLY A 47 14.51 3.49 9.59
N ILE A 48 14.58 4.76 9.16
CA ILE A 48 13.67 5.32 8.14
C ILE A 48 13.87 4.58 6.81
N LEU A 49 15.11 4.49 6.32
CA LEU A 49 15.40 3.82 5.05
C LEU A 49 14.99 2.35 5.08
N ALA A 50 15.32 1.64 6.16
CA ALA A 50 15.08 0.21 6.32
C ALA A 50 13.60 -0.17 6.22
N GLN A 51 12.76 0.39 7.10
CA GLN A 51 11.36 -0.02 7.16
C GLN A 51 10.54 0.54 6.01
N CYS A 52 10.77 1.80 5.60
CA CYS A 52 10.03 2.40 4.49
C CYS A 52 10.33 1.69 3.16
N SER A 53 11.60 1.34 2.91
CA SER A 53 11.96 0.58 1.70
C SER A 53 11.38 -0.84 1.72
N GLY A 54 11.31 -1.48 2.90
CA GLY A 54 10.64 -2.78 3.05
C GLY A 54 9.15 -2.73 2.68
N TRP A 55 8.42 -1.76 3.22
CA TRP A 55 7.00 -1.54 2.88
C TRP A 55 6.79 -1.20 1.40
N ALA A 56 7.59 -0.29 0.85
CA ALA A 56 7.51 0.08 -0.57
C ALA A 56 7.82 -1.10 -1.50
N THR A 57 8.77 -1.95 -1.14
CA THR A 57 9.13 -3.15 -1.90
C THR A 57 7.99 -4.18 -1.89
N ALA A 58 7.39 -4.43 -0.73
CA ALA A 58 6.24 -5.34 -0.63
C ALA A 58 5.02 -4.83 -1.42
N ALA A 59 4.76 -3.52 -1.37
CA ALA A 59 3.73 -2.90 -2.20
C ALA A 59 4.02 -3.06 -3.70
N ARG A 60 5.27 -2.85 -4.13
CA ARG A 60 5.68 -3.03 -5.54
C ARG A 60 5.46 -4.47 -6.01
N GLN A 61 5.78 -5.47 -5.19
CA GLN A 61 5.55 -6.88 -5.51
C GLN A 61 4.07 -7.18 -5.76
N CYS A 62 3.17 -6.61 -4.94
CA CYS A 62 1.72 -6.73 -5.16
C CYS A 62 1.28 -6.05 -6.47
N VAL A 63 1.80 -4.85 -6.76
CA VAL A 63 1.46 -4.09 -7.97
C VAL A 63 1.92 -4.81 -9.24
N GLU A 64 3.13 -5.37 -9.23
CA GLU A 64 3.66 -6.17 -10.34
C GLU A 64 2.83 -7.44 -10.56
N ALA A 65 2.47 -8.16 -9.49
CA ALA A 65 1.60 -9.33 -9.56
C ALA A 65 0.22 -9.00 -10.13
N ALA A 66 -0.29 -7.79 -9.88
CA ALA A 66 -1.62 -7.35 -10.29
C ALA A 66 -1.75 -7.03 -11.79
N LYS A 67 -0.64 -6.93 -12.52
CA LYS A 67 -0.60 -6.67 -13.97
C LYS A 67 -1.53 -5.53 -14.42
N GLY A 68 -1.58 -4.45 -13.64
CA GLY A 68 -2.37 -3.24 -13.93
C GLY A 68 -3.68 -3.10 -13.14
N ILE A 69 -4.13 -4.15 -12.44
CA ILE A 69 -5.26 -4.04 -11.50
C ILE A 69 -4.82 -3.21 -10.28
N PRO A 70 -5.58 -2.18 -9.85
CA PRO A 70 -5.16 -1.30 -8.77
C PRO A 70 -5.06 -2.03 -7.42
N ILE A 71 -3.99 -1.73 -6.68
CA ILE A 71 -3.77 -2.17 -5.30
C ILE A 71 -4.03 -1.02 -4.34
N ILE A 72 -4.85 -1.26 -3.31
CA ILE A 72 -5.13 -0.31 -2.23
C ILE A 72 -4.51 -0.82 -0.92
N SER A 73 -3.71 0.01 -0.25
CA SER A 73 -3.12 -0.32 1.05
C SER A 73 -4.12 -0.16 2.20
N PHE A 74 -4.40 -1.27 2.89
CA PHE A 74 -5.28 -1.37 4.06
C PHE A 74 -4.53 -1.84 5.33
N GLY A 75 -3.20 -1.79 5.31
CA GLY A 75 -2.33 -2.45 6.29
C GLY A 75 -2.08 -1.70 7.59
N VAL A 76 -2.41 -0.42 7.70
CA VAL A 76 -2.00 0.43 8.85
C VAL A 76 -2.47 -0.06 10.22
N ARG A 77 -3.53 -0.88 10.27
CA ARG A 77 -4.00 -1.51 11.51
C ARG A 77 -3.01 -2.48 12.15
N HIS A 78 -1.98 -2.93 11.41
CA HIS A 78 -0.99 -3.90 11.87
C HIS A 78 0.31 -3.26 12.38
N VAL A 79 0.44 -1.94 12.31
CA VAL A 79 1.61 -1.19 12.78
C VAL A 79 1.22 -0.25 13.91
N HIS A 80 2.21 0.24 14.66
CA HIS A 80 1.95 1.22 15.69
C HIS A 80 1.32 2.49 15.06
N PRO A 81 0.26 3.09 15.64
CA PRO A 81 -0.44 4.23 15.03
C PRO A 81 0.46 5.42 14.68
N SER A 82 1.52 5.66 15.45
CA SER A 82 2.49 6.72 15.18
C SER A 82 3.24 6.60 13.85
N VAL A 83 3.26 5.43 13.22
CA VAL A 83 3.92 5.20 11.92
C VAL A 83 2.92 4.88 10.80
N ALA A 84 1.62 4.86 11.09
CA ALA A 84 0.57 4.49 10.12
C ALA A 84 0.64 5.32 8.84
N GLY A 85 0.80 6.65 8.95
CA GLY A 85 0.90 7.52 7.79
C GLY A 85 2.13 7.25 6.93
N ILE A 86 3.27 6.94 7.54
CA ILE A 86 4.51 6.63 6.82
C ILE A 86 4.41 5.26 6.13
N MET A 87 3.76 4.28 6.75
CA MET A 87 3.55 2.96 6.14
C MET A 87 2.70 3.06 4.88
N ASP A 88 1.57 3.77 4.94
CA ASP A 88 0.72 3.97 3.76
C ASP A 88 1.40 4.85 2.69
N TYR A 89 2.11 5.92 3.09
CA TYR A 89 2.91 6.71 2.15
C TYR A 89 3.94 5.82 1.41
N SER A 90 4.65 4.96 2.14
CA SER A 90 5.60 4.02 1.55
C SER A 90 4.92 3.06 0.58
N ALA A 91 3.70 2.61 0.88
CA ALA A 91 2.93 1.76 -0.02
C ALA A 91 2.54 2.49 -1.32
N ILE A 92 2.15 3.77 -1.25
CA ILE A 92 1.89 4.61 -2.43
C ILE A 92 3.17 4.79 -3.26
N VAL A 93 4.30 5.09 -2.62
CA VAL A 93 5.61 5.17 -3.30
C VAL A 93 5.97 3.83 -3.97
N GLY A 94 5.61 2.72 -3.34
CA GLY A 94 5.71 1.36 -3.90
C GLY A 94 4.77 1.08 -5.07
N GLY A 95 3.83 1.98 -5.37
CA GLY A 95 2.94 1.90 -6.52
C GLY A 95 1.49 1.55 -6.21
N CYS A 96 1.09 1.46 -4.93
CA CYS A 96 -0.33 1.34 -4.60
C CYS A 96 -1.11 2.55 -5.14
N ALA A 97 -2.29 2.30 -5.71
CA ALA A 97 -3.15 3.33 -6.29
C ALA A 97 -3.86 4.18 -5.23
N GLY A 98 -3.96 3.69 -3.99
CA GLY A 98 -4.57 4.39 -2.88
C GLY A 98 -4.26 3.74 -1.54
N CYS A 99 -4.66 4.39 -0.46
CA CYS A 99 -4.44 3.92 0.90
C CYS A 99 -5.57 4.31 1.85
N SER A 100 -5.72 3.57 2.95
CA SER A 100 -6.81 3.79 3.92
C SER A 100 -6.58 4.91 4.92
N SER A 101 -5.33 5.21 5.30
CA SER A 101 -5.09 6.21 6.32
C SER A 101 -5.15 7.63 5.77
N ILE A 102 -5.86 8.50 6.50
CA ILE A 102 -5.90 9.95 6.22
C ILE A 102 -4.48 10.53 6.25
N ALA A 103 -3.66 10.10 7.21
CA ALA A 103 -2.29 10.59 7.35
C ALA A 103 -1.40 10.20 6.17
N GLY A 104 -1.48 8.96 5.68
CA GLY A 104 -0.71 8.50 4.52
C GLY A 104 -1.17 9.17 3.23
N ALA A 105 -2.50 9.26 3.03
CA ALA A 105 -3.09 9.93 1.89
C ALA A 105 -2.66 11.40 1.81
N LYS A 106 -2.68 12.11 2.95
CA LYS A 106 -2.19 13.50 3.05
C LYS A 106 -0.71 13.63 2.70
N LEU A 107 0.14 12.70 3.16
CA LEU A 107 1.57 12.71 2.82
C LEU A 107 1.81 12.48 1.33
N ALA A 108 1.00 11.62 0.71
CA ALA A 108 1.07 11.31 -0.72
C ALA A 108 0.37 12.34 -1.62
N GLY A 109 -0.39 13.29 -1.04
CA GLY A 109 -1.15 14.27 -1.82
C GLY A 109 -2.35 13.67 -2.58
N ILE A 110 -2.94 12.60 -2.04
CA ILE A 110 -4.11 11.92 -2.61
C ILE A 110 -5.28 11.90 -1.61
N GLU A 111 -6.47 11.57 -2.08
CA GLU A 111 -7.61 11.28 -1.20
C GLU A 111 -7.51 9.85 -0.63
N PRO A 112 -7.85 9.64 0.65
CA PRO A 112 -7.87 8.30 1.23
C PRO A 112 -9.01 7.46 0.61
N SER A 113 -8.77 6.16 0.49
CA SER A 113 -9.75 5.18 -0.01
C SER A 113 -10.32 4.35 1.14
N GLY A 114 -11.64 4.16 1.13
CA GLY A 114 -12.34 3.31 2.08
C GLY A 114 -13.70 2.87 1.55
N THR A 115 -14.20 1.76 2.08
CA THR A 115 -15.53 1.23 1.78
C THR A 115 -16.38 1.26 3.05
N MET A 116 -17.68 0.98 2.93
CA MET A 116 -18.47 0.69 4.14
C MET A 116 -17.91 -0.55 4.86
N PRO A 117 -17.85 -0.56 6.21
CA PRO A 117 -17.39 -1.71 6.98
C PRO A 117 -18.53 -2.68 7.31
N HIS A 118 -18.19 -3.95 7.60
CA HIS A 118 -19.15 -4.94 8.13
C HIS A 118 -19.93 -4.43 9.34
N ALA A 119 -19.30 -3.60 10.19
CA ALA A 119 -19.94 -3.03 11.36
C ALA A 119 -21.22 -2.25 11.03
N LEU A 120 -21.25 -1.50 9.91
CA LEU A 120 -22.45 -0.78 9.48
C LEU A 120 -23.57 -1.77 9.10
N ILE A 121 -23.23 -2.82 8.36
CA ILE A 121 -24.19 -3.86 7.95
C ILE A 121 -24.76 -4.58 9.18
N ILE A 122 -23.90 -4.93 10.14
CA ILE A 122 -24.30 -5.60 11.38
C ILE A 122 -25.25 -4.73 12.22
N ILE A 123 -24.94 -3.44 12.38
CA ILE A 123 -25.78 -2.51 13.14
C ILE A 123 -27.16 -2.35 12.50
N MET A 124 -27.21 -2.28 11.17
CA MET A 124 -28.46 -2.13 10.42
C MET A 124 -29.23 -3.45 10.27
N GLY A 125 -28.57 -4.59 10.51
CA GLY A 125 -29.18 -5.93 10.46
C GLY A 125 -29.45 -6.48 9.05
N ASP A 126 -29.11 -5.73 8.00
CA ASP A 126 -29.36 -6.10 6.60
C ASP A 126 -28.40 -5.35 5.67
N THR A 127 -27.83 -6.06 4.69
CA THR A 127 -26.83 -5.51 3.76
C THR A 127 -27.45 -4.45 2.87
N VAL A 128 -28.61 -4.71 2.26
CA VAL A 128 -29.28 -3.76 1.36
C VAL A 128 -29.62 -2.46 2.09
N THR A 129 -30.21 -2.57 3.28
CA THR A 129 -30.58 -1.44 4.13
C THR A 129 -29.35 -0.59 4.48
N ALA A 130 -28.23 -1.23 4.83
CA ALA A 130 -26.97 -0.54 5.10
C ALA A 130 -26.41 0.17 3.87
N THR A 131 -26.44 -0.47 2.69
CA THR A 131 -25.90 0.11 1.45
C THR A 131 -26.75 1.27 0.94
N VAL A 132 -28.07 1.19 1.05
CA VAL A 132 -28.99 2.31 0.75
C VAL A 132 -28.79 3.46 1.73
N ALA A 133 -28.59 3.17 3.01
CA ALA A 133 -28.26 4.21 3.99
C ALA A 133 -26.91 4.87 3.68
N PHE A 134 -25.90 4.10 3.30
CA PHE A 134 -24.60 4.62 2.89
C PHE A 134 -24.71 5.56 1.67
N ASP A 135 -25.47 5.17 0.63
CA ASP A 135 -25.74 6.03 -0.53
C ASP A 135 -26.41 7.36 -0.13
N LYS A 136 -27.37 7.30 0.80
CA LYS A 136 -28.14 8.47 1.23
C LYS A 136 -27.31 9.50 1.99
N TYR A 137 -26.35 9.06 2.82
CA TYR A 137 -25.66 9.95 3.75
C TYR A 137 -24.22 10.29 3.34
N MET A 138 -23.59 9.52 2.45
CA MET A 138 -22.24 9.80 2.01
C MET A 138 -22.19 10.79 0.83
N PRO A 139 -21.18 11.69 0.79
CA PRO A 139 -20.99 12.59 -0.35
C PRO A 139 -20.93 11.84 -1.69
N PRO A 140 -21.45 12.40 -2.79
CA PRO A 140 -21.55 11.72 -4.10
C PRO A 140 -20.21 11.29 -4.68
N GLU A 141 -19.12 11.97 -4.33
CA GLU A 141 -17.75 11.66 -4.74
C GLU A 141 -17.18 10.40 -4.09
N VAL A 142 -17.75 9.94 -2.97
CA VAL A 142 -17.32 8.69 -2.32
C VAL A 142 -17.92 7.50 -3.06
N PRO A 143 -17.10 6.57 -3.60
CA PRO A 143 -17.63 5.42 -4.30
C PRO A 143 -18.53 4.54 -3.41
N ARG A 144 -19.67 4.12 -3.95
CA ARG A 144 -20.56 3.14 -3.32
C ARG A 144 -19.99 1.75 -3.57
N VAL A 145 -19.16 1.29 -2.63
CA VAL A 145 -18.59 -0.05 -2.61
C VAL A 145 -19.16 -0.83 -1.44
N SER A 146 -19.99 -1.83 -1.72
CA SER A 146 -20.69 -2.63 -0.69
C SER A 146 -19.92 -3.89 -0.34
N LEU A 147 -19.73 -4.18 0.95
CA LEU A 147 -19.37 -5.53 1.40
C LEU A 147 -20.59 -6.44 1.24
N VAL A 148 -20.37 -7.68 0.79
CA VAL A 148 -21.45 -8.62 0.41
C VAL A 148 -21.30 -10.01 1.04
N ASP A 149 -20.42 -10.11 2.03
CA ASP A 149 -20.01 -11.35 2.70
C ASP A 149 -20.30 -11.31 4.21
N THR A 150 -21.25 -10.46 4.64
CA THR A 150 -21.61 -10.30 6.07
C THR A 150 -22.61 -11.35 6.55
N PHE A 151 -23.68 -11.58 5.78
CA PHE A 151 -24.79 -12.44 6.23
C PHE A 151 -25.06 -13.60 5.28
N LYS A 152 -25.21 -13.34 3.98
CA LYS A 152 -25.55 -14.36 2.99
C LYS A 152 -24.37 -14.76 2.13
N ASP A 153 -24.65 -15.66 1.19
CA ASP A 153 -23.76 -16.00 0.08
C ASP A 153 -23.47 -14.75 -0.77
N GLU A 154 -22.21 -14.57 -1.13
CA GLU A 154 -21.72 -13.36 -1.78
C GLU A 154 -22.38 -13.11 -3.14
N ALA A 155 -22.74 -14.16 -3.87
CA ALA A 155 -23.35 -14.05 -5.17
C ALA A 155 -24.85 -13.68 -5.07
N GLU A 156 -25.55 -14.16 -4.04
CA GLU A 156 -26.91 -13.69 -3.72
C GLU A 156 -26.90 -12.23 -3.25
N GLU A 157 -26.06 -11.92 -2.27
CA GLU A 157 -26.01 -10.61 -1.64
C GLU A 157 -25.58 -9.52 -2.63
N SER A 158 -24.64 -9.83 -3.54
CA SER A 158 -24.24 -8.93 -4.64
C SER A 158 -25.40 -8.54 -5.54
N LEU A 159 -26.29 -9.48 -5.87
CA LEU A 159 -27.48 -9.18 -6.68
C LEU A 159 -28.47 -8.30 -5.93
N LEU A 160 -28.68 -8.55 -4.64
CA LEU A 160 -29.61 -7.78 -3.82
C LEU A 160 -29.16 -6.31 -3.72
N VAL A 161 -27.88 -6.06 -3.46
CA VAL A 161 -27.36 -4.68 -3.38
C VAL A 161 -27.34 -4.00 -4.75
N ALA A 162 -27.04 -4.73 -5.83
CA ALA A 162 -27.05 -4.19 -7.19
C ALA A 162 -28.47 -3.80 -7.63
N GLN A 163 -29.47 -4.62 -7.32
CA GLN A 163 -30.88 -4.30 -7.60
C GLN A 163 -31.36 -3.07 -6.82
N ALA A 164 -30.91 -2.91 -5.58
CA ALA A 164 -31.32 -1.80 -4.73
C ALA A 164 -30.69 -0.45 -5.13
N LEU A 165 -29.41 -0.44 -5.53
CA LEU A 165 -28.69 0.79 -5.88
C LEU A 165 -28.68 1.11 -7.38
N GLY A 166 -28.83 0.10 -8.24
CA GLY A 166 -28.78 0.26 -9.69
C GLY A 166 -27.45 0.87 -10.17
N GLU A 167 -27.55 1.88 -11.02
CA GLU A 167 -26.41 2.63 -11.59
C GLU A 167 -25.53 3.32 -10.54
N LYS A 168 -26.03 3.51 -9.31
CA LYS A 168 -25.25 4.15 -8.25
C LYS A 168 -24.22 3.22 -7.61
N LEU A 169 -24.38 1.90 -7.74
CA LEU A 169 -23.44 0.96 -7.16
C LEU A 169 -22.15 0.93 -8.01
N ASN A 170 -21.03 1.34 -7.42
CA ASN A 170 -19.75 1.30 -8.13
C ASN A 170 -19.15 -0.11 -8.12
N SER A 171 -19.17 -0.79 -6.98
CA SER A 171 -18.57 -2.13 -6.86
C SER A 171 -19.14 -2.91 -5.68
N VAL A 172 -18.96 -4.23 -5.72
CA VAL A 172 -19.05 -5.10 -4.54
C VAL A 172 -17.65 -5.45 -4.06
N ARG A 173 -17.49 -5.67 -2.76
CA ARG A 173 -16.23 -6.08 -2.14
C ARG A 173 -16.42 -7.43 -1.44
N LEU A 174 -15.54 -8.36 -1.77
CA LEU A 174 -15.46 -9.69 -1.18
C LEU A 174 -14.30 -9.71 -0.17
N ASP A 175 -14.60 -9.93 1.10
CA ASP A 175 -13.62 -10.07 2.21
C ASP A 175 -13.77 -11.41 2.93
N THR A 176 -14.30 -12.42 2.22
CA THR A 176 -14.76 -13.71 2.75
C THR A 176 -13.70 -14.32 3.68
N PRO A 177 -14.06 -14.63 4.95
CA PRO A 177 -13.10 -15.07 5.95
C PRO A 177 -12.56 -16.48 5.67
N GLY A 178 -11.44 -16.82 6.31
CA GLY A 178 -10.76 -18.11 6.13
C GLY A 178 -11.62 -19.32 6.50
N GLU A 179 -12.47 -19.17 7.52
CA GLU A 179 -13.41 -20.16 8.01
C GLU A 179 -14.52 -20.48 6.98
N ARG A 180 -14.70 -19.61 5.98
CA ARG A 180 -15.61 -19.78 4.84
C ARG A 180 -14.88 -20.18 3.56
N GLY A 181 -13.57 -20.46 3.62
CA GLY A 181 -12.77 -20.89 2.48
C GLY A 181 -12.03 -19.76 1.74
N LYS A 182 -12.11 -18.51 2.23
CA LYS A 182 -11.59 -17.30 1.58
C LYS A 182 -12.25 -17.01 0.22
N VAL A 183 -11.98 -15.83 -0.32
CA VAL A 183 -12.36 -15.51 -1.71
C VAL A 183 -11.54 -16.39 -2.67
N THR A 184 -12.22 -17.02 -3.64
CA THR A 184 -11.62 -17.85 -4.70
C THR A 184 -11.86 -17.24 -6.09
N ALA A 185 -11.08 -17.64 -7.09
CA ALA A 185 -11.27 -17.16 -8.46
C ALA A 185 -12.64 -17.56 -9.03
N ASP A 186 -13.13 -18.74 -8.67
CA ASP A 186 -14.43 -19.24 -9.12
C ASP A 186 -15.59 -18.49 -8.48
N LEU A 187 -15.48 -18.11 -7.21
CA LEU A 187 -16.46 -17.23 -6.56
C LEU A 187 -16.55 -15.87 -7.28
N VAL A 188 -15.40 -15.26 -7.59
CA VAL A 188 -15.37 -13.98 -8.34
C VAL A 188 -16.04 -14.13 -9.71
N LYS A 189 -15.76 -15.22 -10.44
CA LYS A 189 -16.39 -15.50 -11.73
C LYS A 189 -17.89 -15.72 -11.62
N GLU A 190 -18.33 -16.41 -10.57
CA GLU A 190 -19.76 -16.61 -10.29
C GLU A 190 -20.46 -15.28 -10.02
N VAL A 191 -19.93 -14.47 -9.11
CA VAL A 191 -20.46 -13.13 -8.80
C VAL A 191 -20.55 -12.29 -10.09
N ARG A 192 -19.48 -12.25 -10.90
CA ARG A 192 -19.48 -11.54 -12.17
C ARG A 192 -20.56 -12.04 -13.12
N ALA A 193 -20.65 -13.35 -13.33
CA ALA A 193 -21.62 -13.94 -14.24
C ALA A 193 -23.06 -13.62 -13.82
N ARG A 194 -23.35 -13.69 -12.52
CA ARG A 194 -24.68 -13.36 -11.98
C ARG A 194 -25.00 -11.87 -12.15
N LEU A 195 -24.08 -10.96 -11.82
CA LEU A 195 -24.25 -9.53 -12.03
C LEU A 195 -24.50 -9.21 -13.51
N ASP A 196 -23.73 -9.82 -14.41
CA ASP A 196 -23.84 -9.58 -15.86
C ASP A 196 -25.17 -10.07 -16.43
N LEU A 197 -25.65 -11.24 -16.02
CA LEU A 197 -26.95 -11.78 -16.41
C LEU A 197 -28.11 -10.91 -15.90
N ALA A 198 -27.93 -10.28 -14.73
CA ALA A 198 -28.89 -9.33 -14.18
C ALA A 198 -28.74 -7.91 -14.77
N GLY A 199 -27.79 -7.67 -15.68
CA GLY A 199 -27.59 -6.38 -16.37
C GLY A 199 -26.61 -5.42 -15.70
N PHE A 200 -26.00 -5.78 -14.57
CA PHE A 200 -25.11 -4.93 -13.77
C PHE A 200 -23.63 -5.03 -14.17
N LYS A 201 -23.34 -4.93 -15.47
CA LYS A 201 -21.98 -5.09 -16.04
C LYS A 201 -21.00 -4.00 -15.59
N HIS A 202 -21.51 -2.85 -15.14
CA HIS A 202 -20.72 -1.72 -14.66
C HIS A 202 -20.22 -1.87 -13.23
N VAL A 203 -20.84 -2.75 -12.43
CA VAL A 203 -20.51 -2.93 -11.02
C VAL A 203 -19.19 -3.68 -10.92
N GLY A 204 -18.11 -3.05 -10.44
CA GLY A 204 -16.82 -3.71 -10.25
C GLY A 204 -16.79 -4.72 -9.09
N ILE A 205 -15.74 -5.54 -9.02
CA ILE A 205 -15.50 -6.52 -7.95
C ILE A 205 -14.14 -6.25 -7.31
N PHE A 206 -14.15 -5.88 -6.03
CA PHE A 206 -12.96 -5.73 -5.21
C PHE A 206 -12.75 -6.97 -4.34
N VAL A 207 -11.50 -7.40 -4.19
CA VAL A 207 -11.14 -8.54 -3.33
C VAL A 207 -10.18 -8.10 -2.24
N SER A 208 -10.44 -8.48 -1.00
CA SER A 208 -9.55 -8.27 0.13
C SER A 208 -9.48 -9.52 1.02
N GLY A 209 -8.75 -9.42 2.14
CA GLY A 209 -8.68 -10.49 3.13
C GLY A 209 -7.54 -11.47 2.82
N GLY A 210 -6.40 -11.26 3.49
CA GLY A 210 -5.23 -12.13 3.33
C GLY A 210 -4.69 -12.19 1.91
N ILE A 211 -4.67 -11.06 1.21
CA ILE A 211 -4.12 -10.92 -0.14
C ILE A 211 -2.61 -10.66 -0.08
N ASP A 212 -1.86 -11.39 -0.89
CA ASP A 212 -0.42 -11.34 -1.12
C ASP A 212 -0.13 -11.51 -2.63
N PRO A 213 1.12 -11.33 -3.12
CA PRO A 213 1.45 -11.46 -4.53
C PRO A 213 1.09 -12.82 -5.13
N GLU A 214 1.21 -13.90 -4.36
CA GLU A 214 0.84 -15.25 -4.80
C GLU A 214 -0.66 -15.35 -5.08
N ARG A 215 -1.51 -14.84 -4.17
CA ARG A 215 -2.96 -14.81 -4.37
C ARG A 215 -3.38 -13.87 -5.49
N ILE A 216 -2.76 -12.70 -5.60
CA ILE A 216 -3.00 -11.77 -6.71
C ILE A 216 -2.70 -12.48 -8.04
N THR A 217 -1.54 -13.13 -8.14
CA THR A 217 -1.15 -13.91 -9.33
C THR A 217 -2.16 -15.01 -9.62
N TYR A 218 -2.61 -15.75 -8.60
CA TYR A 218 -3.65 -16.78 -8.76
C TYR A 218 -4.94 -16.22 -9.38
N PHE A 219 -5.44 -15.07 -8.91
CA PHE A 219 -6.65 -14.46 -9.49
C PHE A 219 -6.43 -14.03 -10.94
N VAL A 220 -5.29 -13.39 -11.22
CA VAL A 220 -4.92 -12.92 -12.56
C VAL A 220 -4.77 -14.07 -13.56
N GLU A 221 -4.02 -15.11 -13.20
CA GLU A 221 -3.78 -16.29 -14.06
C GLU A 221 -5.03 -17.15 -14.23
N SER A 222 -5.91 -17.17 -13.23
CA SER A 222 -7.21 -17.84 -13.33
C SER A 222 -8.21 -17.06 -14.20
N GLY A 223 -7.87 -15.85 -14.66
CA GLY A 223 -8.77 -14.98 -15.42
C GLY A 223 -9.99 -14.53 -14.60
N ALA A 224 -9.83 -14.36 -13.29
CA ALA A 224 -10.90 -13.85 -12.43
C ALA A 224 -11.10 -12.34 -12.69
N PRO A 225 -12.34 -11.88 -12.95
CA PRO A 225 -12.65 -10.48 -13.22
C PRO A 225 -12.63 -9.65 -11.92
N VAL A 226 -11.43 -9.28 -11.47
CA VAL A 226 -11.21 -8.42 -10.29
C VAL A 226 -10.83 -7.02 -10.74
N ASP A 227 -11.49 -6.01 -10.19
CA ASP A 227 -11.28 -4.59 -10.52
C ASP A 227 -10.35 -3.88 -9.53
N GLY A 228 -10.08 -4.49 -8.37
CA GLY A 228 -9.11 -3.96 -7.40
C GLY A 228 -8.86 -4.91 -6.23
N PHE A 229 -7.68 -4.78 -5.62
CA PHE A 229 -7.31 -5.55 -4.43
C PHE A 229 -7.05 -4.65 -3.22
N GLY A 230 -7.58 -5.06 -2.07
CA GLY A 230 -7.22 -4.49 -0.76
C GLY A 230 -6.16 -5.34 -0.09
N VAL A 231 -4.94 -4.81 0.05
CA VAL A 231 -3.79 -5.52 0.63
C VAL A 231 -3.44 -4.93 1.99
N GLY A 232 -3.39 -5.79 3.01
CA GLY A 232 -3.13 -5.39 4.39
C GLY A 232 -1.81 -5.94 4.93
N SER A 233 -1.93 -7.05 5.65
CA SER A 233 -0.84 -7.67 6.44
C SER A 233 0.45 -7.93 5.66
N TYR A 234 0.36 -8.28 4.37
CA TYR A 234 1.55 -8.52 3.53
C TYR A 234 2.45 -7.29 3.45
N ILE A 235 1.87 -6.12 3.14
CA ILE A 235 2.63 -4.87 3.04
C ILE A 235 3.07 -4.43 4.43
N SER A 236 2.15 -4.32 5.39
CA SER A 236 2.49 -3.79 6.73
C SER A 236 3.47 -4.65 7.51
N GLY A 237 3.43 -5.96 7.27
CA GLY A 237 4.31 -6.96 7.90
C GLY A 237 5.64 -7.15 7.17
N ALA A 238 5.93 -6.38 6.12
CA ALA A 238 7.18 -6.48 5.39
C ALA A 238 8.37 -6.27 6.32
N ARG A 239 9.40 -7.10 6.13
CA ARG A 239 10.65 -6.99 6.89
C ARG A 239 11.41 -5.74 6.44
N PRO A 240 12.02 -5.00 7.39
CA PRO A 240 12.92 -3.92 7.03
C PRO A 240 14.11 -4.44 6.22
N ILE A 241 14.64 -3.60 5.33
CA ILE A 241 15.85 -3.87 4.57
C ILE A 241 17.06 -3.40 5.38
N ASP A 242 18.09 -4.24 5.52
CA ASP A 242 19.28 -3.91 6.32
C ASP A 242 20.15 -2.84 5.64
N PHE A 243 19.90 -1.57 5.96
CA PHE A 243 20.81 -0.48 5.67
C PHE A 243 21.90 -0.38 6.73
N THR A 244 23.11 0.01 6.31
CA THR A 244 24.20 0.34 7.21
C THR A 244 24.86 1.62 6.73
N ALA A 245 24.93 2.63 7.57
CA ALA A 245 25.79 3.79 7.34
C ALA A 245 27.25 3.46 7.67
N ASP A 246 28.18 4.02 6.89
CA ASP A 246 29.61 3.83 7.07
C ASP A 246 30.36 5.11 6.67
N LEU A 247 31.48 5.40 7.33
CA LEU A 247 32.41 6.43 6.87
C LEU A 247 33.30 5.84 5.77
N HIS A 248 33.39 6.58 4.67
CA HIS A 248 34.22 6.25 3.50
C HIS A 248 35.31 7.30 3.23
N GLU A 249 35.20 8.48 3.83
CA GLU A 249 36.14 9.58 3.68
C GLU A 249 36.13 10.47 4.93
N VAL A 250 37.29 11.00 5.32
CA VAL A 250 37.44 11.98 6.40
C VAL A 250 38.39 13.07 5.91
N GLU A 251 37.93 14.33 5.92
CA GLU A 251 38.72 15.50 5.49
C GLU A 251 39.40 15.31 4.11
N GLY A 252 38.67 14.75 3.13
CA GLY A 252 39.17 14.51 1.78
C GLY A 252 40.07 13.27 1.65
N LYS A 253 40.33 12.52 2.73
CA LYS A 253 41.16 11.31 2.71
C LYS A 253 40.26 10.06 2.66
N PRO A 254 40.36 9.23 1.61
CA PRO A 254 39.67 7.93 1.54
C PRO A 254 40.03 7.04 2.73
N ILE A 255 39.05 6.66 3.56
CA ILE A 255 39.24 5.77 4.71
C ILE A 255 37.95 5.01 5.02
N ALA A 256 38.04 3.73 5.39
CA ALA A 256 36.89 2.93 5.79
C ALA A 256 37.28 1.80 6.74
N LYS A 257 36.30 1.24 7.47
CA LYS A 257 36.50 0.02 8.25
C LYS A 257 36.69 -1.21 7.36
N ARG A 258 37.21 -2.30 7.94
CA ARG A 258 37.34 -3.60 7.25
C ARG A 258 35.98 -4.05 6.68
N GLY A 259 35.98 -4.55 5.44
CA GLY A 259 34.77 -4.96 4.73
C GLY A 259 34.02 -3.84 4.01
N ARG A 260 34.56 -2.62 3.99
CA ARG A 260 34.10 -1.48 3.19
C ARG A 260 35.23 -0.95 2.30
N ILE A 261 34.87 -0.37 1.17
CA ILE A 261 35.81 0.18 0.19
C ILE A 261 36.03 1.67 0.54
N PRO A 262 37.25 2.12 0.88
CA PRO A 262 37.55 3.53 1.12
C PRO A 262 37.29 4.41 -0.10
N GLY A 263 36.88 5.66 0.15
CA GLY A 263 36.62 6.67 -0.87
C GLY A 263 35.18 6.71 -1.37
N ILE A 264 34.88 7.72 -2.18
CA ILE A 264 33.55 7.92 -2.75
C ILE A 264 33.22 6.77 -3.71
N THR A 265 32.28 5.90 -3.31
CA THR A 265 31.68 4.90 -4.22
C THR A 265 30.78 5.62 -5.22
N PRO A 266 31.09 5.61 -6.53
CA PRO A 266 30.27 6.28 -7.53
C PRO A 266 28.87 5.65 -7.61
N ASN A 267 27.85 6.48 -7.63
CA ASN A 267 26.51 6.08 -8.06
C ASN A 267 25.95 7.22 -8.92
N PRO A 268 25.88 7.05 -10.26
CA PRO A 268 25.46 8.11 -11.18
C PRO A 268 23.97 8.45 -11.07
N ARG A 269 23.19 7.65 -10.35
CA ARG A 269 21.75 7.85 -10.15
C ARG A 269 21.44 8.79 -8.99
N LEU A 270 22.40 9.03 -8.11
CA LEU A 270 22.21 9.93 -6.97
C LEU A 270 22.01 11.36 -7.45
N LYS A 271 20.97 12.00 -6.90
CA LYS A 271 20.65 13.41 -7.14
C LYS A 271 20.94 14.21 -5.88
N ARG A 272 21.46 15.41 -6.07
CA ARG A 272 21.67 16.34 -4.96
C ARG A 272 20.33 16.83 -4.42
N ILE A 273 20.16 16.84 -3.10
CA ILE A 273 18.94 17.28 -2.40
C ILE A 273 19.23 18.35 -1.34
#